data_AF-A0A5K1JDK5-F1
#
_entry.id   AF-A0A5K1JDK5-F1
#
_cell.length_a   1.000
_cell.length_b   1.000
_cell.length_c   1.000
_cell.angle_alpha   90.00
_cell.angle_beta   90.00
_cell.angle_gamma   90.00
#
_symmetry.space_group_name_H-M   'P 1'
#
loop_
_entity.id
_entity.type
_entity.pdbx_description
1 polymer ?
#
loop_
_entity_poly.entity_id
_entity_poly.type
_entity_poly.pdbx_seq_one_letter_code
_entity_poly.pdbx_strand_id
1 'polypeptide(L)' 'MDDFKKVAVELYQLVLEEHAILALDALTGSKDMVKCFADTSIKVNEFLAKHDGDFKNALLEIKANEVLNQEIK' A
#
# COMPACT_ATOMS: atom_id res chain seq x y z
N MET A 1 5.10 0.49 16.19
CA MET A 1 6.01 0.64 15.04
C MET A 1 6.25 -0.66 14.28
N ASP A 2 6.53 -1.80 14.93
CA ASP A 2 6.78 -3.07 14.22
C ASP A 2 5.53 -3.65 13.53
N ASP A 3 4.34 -3.48 14.12
CA ASP A 3 3.10 -3.93 13.48
C ASP A 3 2.72 -3.09 12.26
N PHE A 4 2.95 -1.77 12.30
CA PHE A 4 2.78 -0.90 11.13
C PHE A 4 3.77 -1.24 10.01
N LYS A 5 5.03 -1.57 10.35
CA LYS A 5 6.01 -2.02 9.34
C LYS A 5 5.56 -3.30 8.63
N LYS A 6 4.95 -4.25 9.35
CA LYS A 6 4.39 -5.46 8.72
C LYS A 6 3.25 -5.11 7.76
N VAL A 7 2.30 -4.27 8.19
CA VAL A 7 1.21 -3.78 7.34
C VAL A 7 1.74 -3.09 6.08
N ALA A 8 2.77 -2.26 6.21
CA ALA A 8 3.39 -1.58 5.07
C ALA A 8 4.11 -2.55 4.11
N VAL A 9 4.79 -3.57 4.64
CA VAL A 9 5.44 -4.61 3.82
C VAL A 9 4.41 -5.44 3.07
N GLU A 10 3.30 -5.83 3.72
CA GLU A 10 2.21 -6.56 3.08
C GLU A 10 1.55 -5.74 1.97
N LEU A 11 1.27 -4.45 2.20
CA LEU A 11 0.77 -3.55 1.17
C LEU A 11 1.75 -3.48 -0.02
N TYR A 12 3.05 -3.35 0.25
CA TYR A 12 4.06 -3.27 -0.80
C TYR A 12 4.10 -4.53 -1.68
N GLN A 13 3.95 -5.71 -1.07
CA GLN A 13 3.87 -6.98 -1.81
C GLN A 13 2.65 -7.02 -2.73
N LEU A 14 1.47 -6.64 -2.23
CA LEU A 14 0.23 -6.62 -3.04
C LEU A 14 0.35 -5.67 -4.24
N VAL A 15 0.92 -4.49 -4.04
CA VAL A 15 1.12 -3.51 -5.11
C VAL A 15 2.14 -3.99 -6.14
N LEU A 16 3.20 -4.70 -5.72
CA LEU A 16 4.16 -5.30 -6.65
C LEU A 16 3.52 -6.39 -7.52
N GLU A 17 2.68 -7.24 -6.94
CA GLU A 17 1.91 -8.25 -7.69
C GLU A 17 1.00 -7.59 -8.73
N GLU A 18 0.29 -6.53 -8.34
CA GLU A 18 -0.57 -5.75 -9.22
C GLU A 18 0.21 -5.19 -10.42
N HIS A 19 1.37 -4.57 -10.18
CA HIS A 19 2.22 -4.00 -11.22
C HIS A 19 2.84 -5.07 -12.14
N ALA A 20 3.20 -6.23 -11.60
CA ALA A 20 3.71 -7.35 -12.39
C ALA A 20 2.66 -7.84 -13.41
N ILE A 21 1.38 -7.90 -13.00
CA ILE A 21 0.28 -8.30 -13.89
C ILE A 21 0.10 -7.27 -15.01
N LEU A 22 0.13 -5.97 -14.69
CA LEU A 22 0.09 -4.89 -15.69
C LEU A 22 1.24 -4.99 -16.71
N ALA A 23 2.46 -5.24 -16.24
CA ALA A 23 3.62 -5.38 -17.11
C ALA A 23 3.44 -6.56 -18.08
N LEU A 24 2.93 -7.69 -17.60
CA LEU A 24 2.65 -8.85 -18.43
C LEU A 24 1.48 -8.60 -19.41
N ASP A 25 0.44 -7.88 -19.00
CA ASP A 25 -0.65 -7.48 -19.91
C ASP A 25 -0.11 -6.60 -21.06
N ALA A 26 0.68 -5.59 -20.73
CA ALA A 26 1.30 -4.70 -21.73
C ALA A 26 2.18 -5.45 -22.75
N LEU A 27 2.81 -6.56 -22.34
CA LEU A 27 3.62 -7.41 -23.22
C LEU A 27 2.79 -8.38 -24.07
N THR A 28 1.64 -8.84 -23.56
CA THR A 28 0.88 -9.96 -24.17
C THR A 28 -0.42 -9.53 -24.84
N GLY A 29 -0.95 -8.34 -24.53
CA GLY A 29 -2.24 -7.84 -25.02
C GLY A 29 -3.43 -8.72 -24.62
N SER A 30 -3.32 -9.45 -23.51
CA SER A 30 -4.29 -10.48 -23.12
C SER A 30 -5.43 -9.90 -22.27
N LYS A 31 -6.67 -10.03 -22.76
CA LYS A 31 -7.88 -9.63 -22.01
C LYS A 31 -8.01 -10.32 -20.64
N ASP A 32 -7.43 -11.50 -20.46
CA ASP A 32 -7.44 -12.22 -19.18
C ASP A 32 -6.53 -11.55 -18.15
N MET A 33 -5.45 -10.90 -18.58
CA MET A 33 -4.51 -10.20 -17.70
C MET A 33 -5.12 -8.89 -17.17
N VAL A 34 -5.93 -8.20 -17.98
CA VAL A 34 -6.75 -7.06 -17.52
C VAL A 34 -7.67 -7.47 -16.38
N LYS A 35 -8.28 -8.66 -16.46
CA LYS A 35 -9.13 -9.18 -15.38
C LYS A 35 -8.30 -9.48 -14.12
N CYS A 36 -7.15 -10.15 -14.27
CA CYS A 36 -6.25 -10.42 -13.14
C CYS A 36 -5.75 -9.12 -12.47
N PHE A 37 -5.50 -8.08 -13.25
CA PHE A 37 -5.14 -6.77 -12.73
C PHE A 37 -6.30 -6.19 -11.92
N ALA A 38 -7.51 -6.12 -12.50
CA ALA A 38 -8.68 -5.60 -11.80
C ALA A 38 -8.97 -6.34 -10.48
N ASP A 39 -8.87 -7.67 -10.47
CA ASP A 39 -9.04 -8.49 -9.26
C ASP A 39 -7.97 -8.16 -8.20
N THR A 40 -6.73 -7.87 -8.63
CA THR A 40 -5.63 -7.51 -7.71
C THR A 40 -5.77 -6.07 -7.19
N SER A 41 -6.18 -5.13 -8.04
CA SER A 41 -6.49 -3.74 -7.64
C SER A 41 -7.60 -3.69 -6.59
N ILE A 42 -8.61 -4.57 -6.70
CA ILE A 42 -9.66 -4.69 -5.68
C ILE A 42 -9.06 -5.12 -4.34
N LYS A 43 -8.18 -6.12 -4.32
CA LYS A 43 -7.51 -6.57 -3.08
C LYS A 43 -6.65 -5.47 -2.45
N VAL A 44 -5.92 -4.69 -3.27
CA VAL A 44 -5.15 -3.53 -2.78
C VAL A 44 -6.10 -2.51 -2.13
N ASN A 45 -7.21 -2.19 -2.79
CA ASN A 45 -8.19 -1.25 -2.25
C ASN A 45 -8.84 -1.75 -0.96
N GLU A 46 -9.22 -3.02 -0.89
CA GLU A 46 -9.77 -3.64 0.32
C GLU A 46 -8.75 -3.61 1.48
N PHE A 47 -7.48 -3.88 1.19
CA PHE A 47 -6.41 -3.79 2.17
C PHE A 47 -6.25 -2.37 2.70
N LEU A 48 -6.22 -1.37 1.81
CA LEU A 48 -6.13 0.04 2.18
C LEU A 48 -7.32 0.47 3.04
N ALA A 49 -8.54 0.09 2.67
CA ALA A 49 -9.74 0.39 3.43
C ALA A 49 -9.73 -0.25 4.83
N LYS A 50 -9.25 -1.50 4.93
CA LYS A 50 -9.12 -2.20 6.22
C LYS A 50 -8.10 -1.56 7.15
N HIS A 51 -7.01 -1.03 6.61
CA HIS A 51 -5.88 -0.50 7.37
C HIS A 51 -5.81 1.04 7.42
N ASP A 52 -6.85 1.76 6.95
CA ASP A 52 -6.92 3.22 6.96
C ASP A 52 -6.65 3.83 8.36
N GLY A 53 -7.19 3.20 9.40
CA GLY A 53 -6.94 3.61 10.79
C GLY A 53 -5.47 3.49 11.20
N ASP A 54 -4.80 2.40 10.79
CA ASP A 54 -3.38 2.17 11.08
C ASP A 54 -2.50 3.23 10.41
N PHE A 55 -2.80 3.57 9.14
CA PHE A 55 -2.11 4.63 8.42
C PHE A 55 -2.32 6.02 9.05
N LYS A 56 -3.55 6.34 9.46
CA LYS A 56 -3.86 7.60 10.14
C LYS A 56 -3.12 7.73 11.47
N ASN A 57 -3.08 6.66 12.26
CA ASN A 57 -2.35 6.64 13.52
C ASN A 57 -0.84 6.83 13.31
N ALA A 58 -0.25 6.12 12.34
CA ALA A 58 1.16 6.29 12.00
C ALA A 58 1.48 7.74 11.55
N LEU A 59 0.57 8.37 10.78
CA LEU A 59 0.74 9.78 10.38
C LEU A 59 0.70 10.74 11.57
N LEU A 60 -0.19 10.50 12.54
CA LEU A 60 -0.26 11.31 13.76
C LEU A 60 1.02 11.18 14.60
N GLU A 61 1.54 9.95 14.74
CA GLU A 61 2.81 9.72 15.46
C GLU A 61 3.98 10.45 14.79
N ILE A 62 4.08 10.41 13.46
CA ILE A 62 5.13 11.13 12.72
C ILE A 62 5.02 12.64 12.96
N LYS A 63 3.82 13.21 12.82
CA LYS A 63 3.60 14.65 13.03
C LYS A 63 3.91 15.07 14.47
N ALA A 64 3.52 14.27 15.46
CA ALA A 64 3.84 14.54 16.86
C ALA A 64 5.36 14.57 17.10
N ASN A 65 6.08 13.60 16.53
CA ASN A 65 7.54 13.56 16.61
C ASN A 65 8.21 14.73 15.88
N GLU A 66 7.68 15.16 14.74
CA GLU A 66 8.18 16.32 14.00
C GLU A 66 8.04 17.62 14.81
N VAL A 67 6.88 17.83 15.44
CA VAL A 67 6.64 19.01 16.31
C VAL A 67 7.61 19.01 17.50
N LEU A 68 7.73 17.88 18.21
CA LEU A 68 8.67 17.76 19.34
C LEU A 68 10.12 18.02 18.94
N ASN A 69 10.54 17.54 17.77
CA ASN A 69 11.90 17.77 17.27
C ASN A 69 12.16 19.22 16.84
N GLN A 70 11.13 20.00 16.52
CA GLN A 70 11.23 21.43 16.26
C GLN A 70 11.34 22.24 17.56
N GLU A 71 10.67 21.83 18.63
CA GLU A 71 10.73 22.50 19.94
C GLU A 71 12.06 22.31 20.68
N ILE A 72 12.82 21.27 20.35
CA ILE A 72 14.14 20.98 20.93
C ILE A 72 15.28 21.70 20.17
N LYS A 73 14.99 22.28 19.00
CA LYS A 73 15.94 23.07 18.18
C LYS A 73 15.89 24.55 18.50
#